data_AF-A0A318KWP5-F1
#
_entry.id   AF-A0A318KWP5-F1
#
_cell.length_a   1.000
_cell.length_b   1.000
_cell.length_c   1.000
_cell.angle_alpha   90.00
_cell.angle_beta   90.00
_cell.angle_gamma   90.00
#
_symmetry.space_group_name_H-M   'P 1'
#
loop_
_entity.id
_entity.type
_entity.pdbx_description
1 polymer ?
#
loop_
_entity_poly.entity_id
_entity_poly.type
_entity_poly.pdbx_seq_one_letter_code
_entity_poly.pdbx_strand_id
1 'polypeptide(L)'
;MPVSKYELLIRLAAEKCDDAAHAMNAARQRMETARQRLQQLAQFLADYLHRRIARGEQGMSSGQWVDYQQFIERLQEAIDLQRREVDSSQIAYDKATAAWQEARKKLKALEKLQEQEELRARLREAKREQKQTDEFAARIFRESRSRI
;
A
#
# COMPACT_ATOMS: atom_id res chain seq x y z
N MET A 1 -0.02 33.87 -5.21
CA MET A 1 1.12 33.10 -5.75
C MET A 1 0.55 32.02 -6.65
N PRO A 2 0.97 31.89 -7.93
CA PRO A 2 0.52 30.78 -8.76
C PRO A 2 1.07 29.48 -8.18
N VAL A 3 0.17 28.55 -7.85
CA VAL A 3 0.51 27.19 -7.40
C VAL A 3 1.41 26.58 -8.47
N SER A 4 2.61 26.13 -8.08
CA SER A 4 3.56 25.56 -9.04
C SER A 4 2.91 24.34 -9.69
N LYS A 5 3.03 24.19 -11.02
CA LYS A 5 2.46 23.05 -11.77
C LYS A 5 2.83 21.70 -11.14
N TYR A 6 4.03 21.60 -10.55
CA TYR A 6 4.49 20.39 -9.86
C TYR A 6 3.77 20.13 -8.54
N GLU A 7 3.40 21.18 -7.80
CA GLU A 7 2.70 21.07 -6.51
C GLU A 7 1.31 20.44 -6.69
N LEU A 8 0.56 20.85 -7.72
CA LEU A 8 -0.72 20.23 -8.05
C LEU A 8 -0.57 18.76 -8.47
N LEU A 9 0.45 18.44 -9.28
CA LEU A 9 0.71 17.07 -9.72
C LEU A 9 1.13 16.16 -8.55
N ILE A 10 1.91 16.68 -7.61
CA ILE A 10 2.33 15.97 -6.40
C ILE A 10 1.13 15.72 -5.50
N ARG A 11 0.28 16.72 -5.28
CA ARG A 11 -0.95 16.56 -4.51
C ARG A 11 -1.85 15.45 -5.08
N LEU A 12 -2.06 15.45 -6.40
CA LEU A 12 -2.86 14.41 -7.06
C LEU A 12 -2.18 13.03 -7.00
N ALA A 13 -0.85 12.98 -7.10
CA ALA A 13 -0.11 11.73 -6.97
C ALA A 13 -0.11 11.19 -5.53
N ALA A 14 -0.10 12.08 -4.54
CA ALA A 14 -0.20 11.74 -3.13
C ALA A 14 -1.58 11.15 -2.81
N GLU A 15 -2.65 11.80 -3.24
CA GLU A 15 -4.02 11.30 -3.09
C GLU A 15 -4.18 9.90 -3.72
N LYS A 16 -3.65 9.69 -4.93
CA LYS A 16 -3.64 8.35 -5.55
C LYS A 16 -2.82 7.32 -4.79
N CYS A 17 -1.72 7.74 -4.17
CA CYS A 17 -0.89 6.86 -3.35
C CYS A 17 -1.64 6.45 -2.06
N ASP A 18 -2.35 7.39 -1.45
CA ASP A 18 -3.16 7.15 -0.25
C ASP A 18 -4.34 6.24 -0.56
N ASP A 19 -5.06 6.48 -1.65
CA ASP A 19 -6.14 5.61 -2.13
C ASP A 19 -5.64 4.17 -2.37
N ALA A 20 -4.48 4.04 -3.02
CA ALA A 20 -3.86 2.74 -3.25
C ALA A 20 -3.42 2.06 -1.94
N ALA A 21 -2.96 2.83 -0.95
CA ALA A 21 -2.61 2.31 0.36
C ALA A 21 -3.86 1.82 1.12
N HIS A 22 -4.98 2.55 1.04
CA HIS A 22 -6.25 2.13 1.60
C HIS A 22 -6.75 0.83 0.97
N ALA A 23 -6.71 0.73 -0.37
CA ALA A 23 -7.07 -0.49 -1.09
C ALA A 23 -6.18 -1.68 -0.71
N MET A 24 -4.87 -1.47 -0.60
CA MET A 24 -3.91 -2.49 -0.16
C MET A 24 -4.20 -2.97 1.25
N ASN A 25 -4.47 -2.06 2.20
CA ASN A 25 -4.81 -2.42 3.57
C ASN A 25 -6.13 -3.20 3.66
N ALA A 26 -7.15 -2.80 2.89
CA ALA A 26 -8.41 -3.55 2.82
C ALA A 26 -8.21 -4.96 2.26
N ALA A 27 -7.41 -5.10 1.19
CA ALA A 27 -7.06 -6.41 0.63
C ALA A 27 -6.28 -7.28 1.64
N ARG A 28 -5.35 -6.68 2.39
CA ARG A 28 -4.60 -7.35 3.45
C ARG A 28 -5.52 -7.91 4.54
N GLN A 29 -6.44 -7.09 5.05
CA GLN A 29 -7.38 -7.51 6.10
C GLN A 29 -8.27 -8.67 5.64
N ARG A 30 -8.73 -8.64 4.37
CA ARG A 30 -9.50 -9.75 3.78
C ARG A 30 -8.68 -11.03 3.73
N MET A 31 -7.43 -10.95 3.27
CA MET A 31 -6.50 -12.08 3.23
C MET A 31 -6.23 -12.66 4.62
N GLU A 32 -5.93 -11.82 5.61
CA GLU A 32 -5.70 -12.25 6.99
C GLU A 32 -6.95 -12.93 7.58
N THR A 33 -8.13 -12.35 7.34
CA THR A 33 -9.42 -12.94 7.77
C THR A 33 -9.66 -14.30 7.11
N ALA A 34 -9.40 -14.42 5.81
CA ALA A 34 -9.56 -15.67 5.08
C ALA A 34 -8.62 -16.77 5.62
N ARG A 35 -7.37 -16.40 5.95
CA ARG A 35 -6.39 -17.32 6.56
C ARG A 35 -6.81 -17.75 7.95
N GLN A 36 -7.28 -16.83 8.78
CA GLN A 36 -7.77 -17.14 10.12
C GLN A 36 -8.95 -18.12 10.07
N ARG A 37 -9.91 -17.91 9.16
CA ARG A 37 -11.04 -18.84 8.95
C ARG A 37 -10.55 -20.23 8.52
N LEU A 38 -9.59 -20.30 7.60
CA LEU A 38 -9.01 -21.58 7.18
C LEU A 38 -8.37 -22.32 8.36
N GLN A 39 -7.61 -21.60 9.19
CA GLN A 39 -6.98 -22.16 10.38
C GLN A 39 -8.03 -22.68 11.38
N GLN A 40 -9.11 -21.92 11.60
CA GLN A 40 -10.20 -22.35 12.47
C GLN A 40 -10.88 -23.62 11.96
N LEU A 41 -11.15 -23.73 10.65
CA LEU A 41 -11.72 -24.94 10.06
C LEU A 41 -10.80 -26.15 10.18
N ALA A 42 -9.49 -25.95 9.96
CA ALA A 42 -8.49 -27.01 10.11
C ALA A 42 -8.38 -27.49 11.57
N GLN A 43 -8.37 -26.57 12.53
CA GLN A 43 -8.36 -26.91 13.95
C GLN A 43 -9.64 -27.66 14.34
N PHE A 44 -10.80 -27.17 13.90
CA PHE A 44 -12.07 -27.81 14.18
C PHE A 44 -12.14 -29.23 13.62
N LEU A 45 -11.62 -29.47 12.41
CA LEU A 45 -11.52 -30.82 11.83
C LEU A 45 -10.63 -31.73 12.68
N ALA A 46 -9.47 -31.24 13.13
CA ALA A 46 -8.56 -32.00 13.97
C ALA A 46 -9.20 -32.37 15.32
N ASP A 47 -9.84 -31.40 15.99
CA ASP A 47 -10.55 -31.62 17.26
C ASP A 47 -11.71 -32.62 17.09
N TYR A 48 -12.44 -32.52 15.97
CA TYR A 48 -13.55 -33.41 15.65
C TYR A 48 -13.10 -34.85 15.42
N LEU A 49 -12.00 -35.04 14.68
CA LEU A 49 -11.35 -36.34 14.48
C LEU A 49 -10.87 -36.93 15.80
N HIS A 50 -10.24 -36.12 16.66
CA HIS A 50 -9.72 -36.55 17.95
C HIS A 50 -10.82 -37.01 18.90
N ARG A 51 -11.92 -36.24 18.99
CA ARG A 51 -13.11 -36.62 19.77
C ARG A 51 -13.74 -37.92 19.28
N ARG A 52 -13.67 -38.20 17.98
CA ARG A 52 -14.16 -39.48 17.44
C ARG A 52 -13.31 -40.65 17.91
N ILE A 53 -11.97 -40.55 17.86
CA ILE A 53 -11.09 -41.63 18.33
C ILE A 53 -11.45 -42.01 19.77
N ALA A 54 -11.62 -41.02 20.65
CA ALA A 54 -12.02 -41.23 22.04
C ALA A 54 -13.42 -41.86 22.22
N ARG A 55 -14.38 -41.63 21.32
CA ARG A 55 -15.72 -42.28 21.37
C ARG A 55 -15.77 -43.63 20.67
N GLY A 56 -14.91 -43.87 19.69
CA GLY A 56 -14.81 -45.15 18.99
C GLY A 56 -14.43 -46.29 19.94
N GLU A 57 -13.68 -45.98 21.00
CA GLU A 57 -13.36 -46.89 22.11
C GLU A 57 -14.61 -47.35 22.90
N GLN A 58 -15.74 -46.65 22.79
CA GLN A 58 -17.00 -46.94 23.50
C GLN A 58 -18.06 -47.63 22.61
N GLY A 59 -17.76 -47.88 21.33
CA GLY A 59 -18.68 -48.50 20.36
C GLY A 59 -19.68 -47.50 19.73
N MET A 60 -19.88 -47.58 18.42
CA MET A 60 -20.82 -46.73 17.67
C MET A 60 -21.84 -47.54 16.88
N SER A 61 -23.06 -47.00 16.73
CA SER A 61 -24.06 -47.51 15.80
C SER A 61 -23.71 -47.19 14.35
N SER A 62 -24.14 -48.03 13.40
CA SER A 62 -23.91 -47.85 11.97
C SER A 62 -24.46 -46.53 11.42
N GLY A 63 -25.59 -46.03 11.94
CA GLY A 63 -26.15 -44.73 11.54
C GLY A 63 -25.26 -43.55 11.93
N GLN A 64 -24.71 -43.58 13.16
CA GLN A 64 -23.81 -42.52 13.65
C GLN A 64 -22.50 -42.47 12.86
N TRP A 65 -22.09 -43.61 12.29
CA TRP A 65 -20.91 -43.70 11.43
C TRP A 65 -21.12 -43.02 10.07
N VAL A 66 -22.30 -43.22 9.45
CA VAL A 66 -22.65 -42.60 8.17
C VAL A 66 -22.78 -41.08 8.32
N ASP A 67 -23.46 -40.60 9.35
CA ASP A 67 -23.62 -39.16 9.61
C ASP A 67 -22.26 -38.48 9.83
N TYR A 68 -21.35 -39.18 10.51
CA TYR A 68 -19.99 -38.71 10.75
C TYR A 68 -19.20 -38.53 9.44
N GLN A 69 -19.24 -39.51 8.55
CA GLN A 69 -18.55 -39.42 7.26
C GLN A 69 -19.09 -38.26 6.41
N GLN A 70 -20.41 -38.12 6.32
CA GLN A 70 -21.03 -37.02 5.56
C GLN A 70 -20.64 -35.65 6.11
N PHE A 71 -20.56 -35.50 7.43
CA PHE A 71 -20.12 -34.25 8.03
C PHE A 71 -18.66 -33.93 7.69
N ILE A 72 -17.77 -34.93 7.70
CA ILE A 72 -16.38 -34.74 7.29
C ILE A 72 -16.26 -34.32 5.84
N GLU A 73 -16.98 -34.98 4.93
CA GLU A 73 -16.97 -34.64 3.51
C GLU A 73 -17.36 -33.17 3.30
N ARG A 74 -18.47 -32.73 3.91
CA ARG A 74 -18.93 -31.33 3.83
C ARG A 74 -17.93 -30.35 4.44
N LEU A 75 -17.26 -30.73 5.52
CA LEU A 75 -16.23 -29.89 6.16
C LEU A 75 -14.97 -29.79 5.30
N GLN A 76 -14.57 -30.88 4.63
CA GLN A 76 -13.44 -30.88 3.69
C GLN A 76 -13.76 -30.01 2.47
N GLU A 77 -14.96 -30.10 1.91
CA GLU A 77 -15.43 -29.21 0.84
C GLU A 77 -15.36 -27.74 1.25
N ALA A 78 -15.81 -27.42 2.48
CA ALA A 78 -15.73 -26.06 3.03
C ALA A 78 -14.28 -25.58 3.20
N ILE A 79 -13.37 -26.46 3.64
CA ILE A 79 -11.93 -26.16 3.74
C ILE A 79 -11.35 -25.87 2.36
N ASP A 80 -11.68 -26.67 1.35
CA ASP A 80 -11.17 -26.47 -0.01
C ASP A 80 -11.70 -25.17 -0.64
N LEU A 81 -12.97 -24.82 -0.39
CA LEU A 81 -13.50 -23.52 -0.77
C LEU A 81 -12.75 -22.39 -0.07
N GLN A 82 -12.50 -22.51 1.23
CA GLN A 82 -11.79 -21.50 2.00
C GLN A 82 -10.32 -21.36 1.58
N ARG A 83 -9.66 -22.45 1.15
CA ARG A 83 -8.31 -22.40 0.56
C ARG A 83 -8.29 -21.57 -0.72
N ARG A 84 -9.26 -21.80 -1.63
CA ARG A 84 -9.38 -21.00 -2.85
C ARG A 84 -9.59 -19.51 -2.55
N GLU A 85 -10.34 -19.20 -1.49
CA GLU A 85 -10.54 -17.80 -1.03
C GLU A 85 -9.25 -17.19 -0.45
N VAL A 86 -8.43 -17.97 0.26
CA VAL A 86 -7.10 -17.52 0.69
C VAL A 86 -6.22 -17.22 -0.52
N ASP A 87 -6.22 -18.09 -1.52
CA ASP A 87 -5.41 -17.89 -2.73
C ASP A 87 -5.89 -16.66 -3.54
N SER A 88 -7.21 -16.51 -3.72
CA SER A 88 -7.79 -15.36 -4.42
C SER A 88 -7.49 -14.04 -3.71
N SER A 89 -7.61 -14.02 -2.38
CA SER A 89 -7.33 -12.83 -1.56
C SER A 89 -5.85 -12.49 -1.50
N GLN A 90 -4.96 -13.49 -1.53
CA GLN A 90 -3.51 -13.28 -1.68
C GLN A 90 -3.18 -12.60 -3.02
N ILE A 91 -3.73 -13.12 -4.13
CA ILE A 91 -3.52 -12.51 -5.47
C ILE A 91 -4.04 -11.06 -5.50
N ALA A 92 -5.18 -10.80 -4.86
CA ALA A 92 -5.74 -9.45 -4.76
C ALA A 92 -4.83 -8.50 -3.95
N TYR A 93 -4.28 -8.99 -2.83
CA TYR A 93 -3.32 -8.24 -2.02
C TYR A 93 -2.03 -7.93 -2.78
N ASP A 94 -1.48 -8.90 -3.52
CA ASP A 94 -0.26 -8.69 -4.31
C ASP A 94 -0.47 -7.66 -5.42
N LYS A 95 -1.62 -7.70 -6.11
CA LYS A 95 -2.01 -6.70 -7.10
C LYS A 95 -2.14 -5.30 -6.48
N ALA A 96 -2.81 -5.18 -5.34
CA ALA A 96 -2.97 -3.90 -4.65
C ALA A 96 -1.63 -3.35 -4.16
N THR A 97 -0.74 -4.22 -3.67
CA THR A 97 0.62 -3.88 -3.27
C THR A 97 1.43 -3.34 -4.44
N ALA A 98 1.39 -4.01 -5.59
CA ALA A 98 2.06 -3.54 -6.81
C ALA A 98 1.53 -2.18 -7.27
N ALA A 99 0.20 -1.97 -7.24
CA ALA A 99 -0.41 -0.70 -7.59
C ALA A 99 0.05 0.44 -6.65
N TRP A 100 0.09 0.19 -5.35
CA TRP A 100 0.59 1.15 -4.35
C TRP A 100 2.08 1.47 -4.58
N GLN A 101 2.91 0.47 -4.85
CA GLN A 101 4.34 0.69 -5.13
C GLN A 101 4.55 1.58 -6.36
N GLU A 102 3.79 1.35 -7.44
CA GLU A 102 3.86 2.18 -8.64
C GLU A 102 3.36 3.61 -8.41
N ALA A 103 2.27 3.79 -7.65
CA ALA A 103 1.80 5.12 -7.26
C ALA A 103 2.84 5.87 -6.42
N ARG A 104 3.43 5.20 -5.43
CA ARG A 104 4.49 5.76 -4.58
C ARG A 104 5.75 6.12 -5.35
N LYS A 105 6.14 5.30 -6.33
CA LYS A 105 7.28 5.58 -7.21
C LYS A 105 7.05 6.84 -8.04
N LYS A 106 5.84 7.02 -8.58
CA LYS A 106 5.46 8.23 -9.34
C LYS A 106 5.46 9.48 -8.46
N LEU A 107 4.89 9.40 -7.25
CA LEU A 107 4.92 10.49 -6.28
C LEU A 107 6.37 10.93 -5.99
N LYS A 108 7.23 9.98 -5.62
CA LYS A 108 8.63 10.26 -5.31
C LYS A 108 9.40 10.87 -6.49
N ALA A 109 9.09 10.44 -7.71
CA ALA A 109 9.68 11.03 -8.91
C ALA A 109 9.27 12.49 -9.10
N LEU A 110 8.00 12.83 -8.84
CA LEU A 110 7.50 14.20 -8.94
C LEU A 110 8.07 15.10 -7.85
N GLU A 111 8.14 14.62 -6.60
CA GLU A 111 8.75 15.35 -5.48
C GLU A 111 10.20 15.73 -5.80
N LYS A 112 10.98 14.79 -6.35
CA LYS A 112 12.37 15.04 -6.78
C LYS A 112 12.45 16.10 -7.89
N LEU A 113 11.51 16.10 -8.83
CA LEU A 113 11.47 17.11 -9.90
C LEU A 113 11.12 18.50 -9.35
N GLN A 114 10.21 18.59 -8.38
CA GLN A 114 9.89 19.84 -7.71
C GLN A 114 11.12 20.40 -6.98
N GLU A 115 11.81 19.58 -6.19
CA GLU A 115 13.02 19.99 -5.47
C GLU A 115 14.09 20.55 -6.41
N GLN A 116 14.29 19.90 -7.57
CA GLN A 116 15.23 20.39 -8.58
C GLN A 116 14.80 21.72 -9.20
N GLU A 117 13.51 21.91 -9.46
CA GLU A 117 13.00 23.17 -10.02
C GLU A 117 13.09 24.31 -9.01
N GLU A 118 12.81 24.05 -7.73
CA GLU A 118 12.98 25.01 -6.65
C GLU A 118 14.44 25.45 -6.50
N LEU A 119 15.39 24.50 -6.56
CA LEU A 119 16.81 24.81 -6.55
C LEU A 119 17.21 25.69 -7.75
N ARG A 120 16.74 25.36 -8.95
CA ARG A 120 16.98 26.17 -10.16
C ARG A 120 16.34 27.56 -10.08
N ALA A 121 15.17 27.69 -9.46
CA ALA A 121 14.52 28.97 -9.23
C ALA A 121 15.35 29.84 -8.28
N ARG A 122 15.78 29.29 -7.14
CA ARG A 122 16.64 29.98 -6.17
C ARG A 122 17.96 30.45 -6.79
N LEU A 123 18.62 29.60 -7.58
CA LEU A 123 19.86 29.98 -8.28
C LEU A 123 19.64 31.11 -9.31
N ARG A 124 18.51 31.09 -10.03
CA ARG A 124 18.16 32.17 -10.97
C ARG A 124 17.89 33.49 -10.24
N GLU A 125 17.22 33.43 -9.09
CA GLU A 125 16.92 34.60 -8.27
C GLU A 125 18.20 35.20 -7.67
N ALA A 126 19.05 34.38 -7.03
CA ALA A 126 20.34 34.83 -6.51
C ALA A 126 21.23 35.48 -7.59
N LYS A 127 21.25 34.92 -8.81
CA LYS A 127 21.99 35.52 -9.94
C LYS A 127 21.41 36.87 -10.39
N ARG A 128 20.09 37.04 -10.31
CA ARG A 128 19.42 38.32 -10.62
C ARG A 128 19.72 39.38 -9.56
N GLU A 129 19.65 39.01 -8.27
CA GLU A 129 19.97 39.89 -7.15
C GLU A 129 21.42 40.35 -7.17
N GLN A 130 22.35 39.42 -7.42
CA GLN A 130 23.77 39.75 -7.57
C GLN A 130 23.99 40.76 -8.70
N LYS A 131 23.40 40.52 -9.88
CA LYS A 131 23.52 41.44 -11.02
C LYS A 131 22.96 42.83 -10.71
N GLN A 132 21.82 42.92 -10.03
CA GLN A 132 21.24 44.21 -9.63
C GLN A 132 22.13 44.97 -8.64
N THR A 133 22.75 44.24 -7.70
CA THR A 133 23.67 44.81 -6.71
C THR A 133 24.93 45.34 -7.39
N ASP A 134 25.52 44.57 -8.31
CA ASP A 134 26.70 44.96 -9.08
C ASP A 134 26.42 46.20 -9.96
N GLU A 135 25.25 46.24 -10.63
CA GLU A 135 24.84 47.40 -11.43
C GLU A 135 24.66 48.67 -10.58
N PHE A 136 24.08 48.54 -9.39
CA PHE A 136 23.92 49.64 -8.45
C PHE A 136 25.27 50.15 -7.91
N ALA A 137 26.14 49.24 -7.49
CA ALA A 137 27.50 49.59 -7.04
C ALA A 137 28.31 50.27 -8.15
N ALA A 138 28.25 49.75 -9.37
CA ALA A 138 28.91 50.35 -10.54
C ALA A 138 28.36 51.75 -10.86
N ARG A 139 27.05 51.97 -10.68
CA ARG A 139 26.44 53.29 -10.86
C ARG A 139 26.91 54.30 -9.80
N ILE A 140 26.90 53.93 -8.52
CA ILE A 140 27.41 54.79 -7.44
C ILE A 140 28.88 55.14 -7.68
N PHE A 141 29.70 54.16 -8.07
CA PHE A 141 31.12 54.39 -8.36
C PHE A 141 31.33 55.35 -9.54
N ARG A 142 30.49 55.29 -10.58
CA ARG A 142 30.54 56.26 -11.70
C ARG A 142 30.13 57.67 -11.26
N GLU A 143 29.09 57.79 -10.44
CA GLU A 143 28.58 59.08 -9.94
C GLU A 143 29.57 59.74 -8.96
N SER A 144 30.27 58.97 -8.13
CA SER A 144 31.31 59.52 -7.24
C SER A 144 32.55 59.99 -8.00
N ARG A 145 32.92 59.30 -9.09
CA ARG A 145 34.02 59.71 -9.97
C ARG A 145 33.74 60.95 -10.82
N SER A 146 32.48 61.31 -11.05
CA SER A 146 32.13 62.50 -11.84
C SER A 146 31.95 63.77 -11.00
N ARG A 147 32.06 63.66 -9.66
CA ARG A 147 31.96 64.78 -8.71
C ARG A 147 33.31 65.28 -8.18
N ILE A 148 34.40 64.71 -8.67
CA ILE A 148 35.80 65.16 -8.44
C ILE A 148 36.28 65.78 -9.75
#